data_AF-A0A923XEB8-F1
#
_entry.id   AF-A0A923XEB8-F1
#
_cell.length_a   1.000
_cell.length_b   1.000
_cell.length_c   1.000
_cell.angle_alpha   90.00
_cell.angle_beta   90.00
_cell.angle_gamma   90.00
#
_symmetry.space_group_name_H-M   'P 1'
#
loop_
_entity.id
_entity.type
_entity.pdbx_description
1 polymer ?
#
loop_
_entity_poly.entity_id
_entity_poly.type
_entity_poly.pdbx_seq_one_letter_code
_entity_poly.pdbx_strand_id
1 'polypeptide(L)'
;MNVAFLLDADNLSSASDVDQVFAHFRRLGITVTVRRAYGGTEKLTGIKEVLRQHAVRSFINQGRGTTDAALIIDAMDLLHHDALPGMVAIGSSDADFAPLAVRLREDGIRVLCFALRDKADGDALALVYDEVLYLDTGGRSERSDRAEPATKPARKAPAARKTVEKAAPARAPAAKATPAPAPKARSNKVFANDDEFEAILEAVPELLSGEQIPLNDVTKQLRDAKVLGRSAKSTTLLGRHADDFRLTPERNPAYVQWIRRSTR
;
A
#
# COMPACT_ATOMS: atom_id res chain seq x y z
N MET A 1 -28.12 14.80 -9.82
CA MET A 1 -26.90 14.12 -10.32
C MET A 1 -26.75 12.84 -9.53
N ASN A 2 -26.75 11.68 -10.19
CA ASN A 2 -26.53 10.39 -9.53
C ASN A 2 -25.03 10.20 -9.31
N VAL A 3 -24.64 9.70 -8.14
CA VAL A 3 -23.23 9.55 -7.75
C VAL A 3 -22.99 8.18 -7.14
N ALA A 4 -22.06 7.43 -7.72
CA ALA A 4 -21.57 6.18 -7.16
C ALA A 4 -20.28 6.43 -6.36
N PHE A 5 -20.14 5.81 -5.20
CA PHE A 5 -18.91 5.71 -4.43
C PHE A 5 -18.50 4.25 -4.29
N LEU A 6 -17.32 3.92 -4.80
CA LEU A 6 -16.72 2.60 -4.80
C LEU A 6 -15.42 2.68 -4.00
N LEU A 7 -15.41 2.07 -2.82
CA LEU A 7 -14.27 2.02 -1.91
C LEU A 7 -13.47 0.73 -2.12
N ASP A 8 -12.19 0.84 -2.40
CA ASP A 8 -11.22 -0.24 -2.23
C ASP A 8 -10.70 -0.22 -0.78
N ALA A 9 -11.22 -1.15 0.02
CA ALA A 9 -10.90 -1.29 1.42
C ALA A 9 -9.58 -2.03 1.69
N ASP A 10 -8.91 -2.58 0.67
CA ASP A 10 -7.57 -3.12 0.83
C ASP A 10 -6.53 -1.98 0.86
N ASN A 11 -6.76 -0.90 0.09
CA ASN A 11 -5.96 0.33 0.11
C ASN A 11 -6.44 1.39 1.14
N LEU A 12 -7.74 1.61 1.28
CA LEU A 12 -8.38 2.56 2.22
C LEU A 12 -9.17 1.85 3.33
N SER A 13 -8.48 1.51 4.43
CA SER A 13 -9.04 0.67 5.49
C SER A 13 -9.14 1.35 6.87
N SER A 14 -9.21 2.68 6.95
CA SER A 14 -9.44 3.42 8.20
C SER A 14 -10.86 3.93 8.29
N ALA A 15 -11.43 3.96 9.50
CA ALA A 15 -12.74 4.54 9.72
C ALA A 15 -12.76 6.05 9.43
N SER A 16 -11.71 6.76 9.84
CA SER A 16 -11.59 8.21 9.64
C SER A 16 -11.51 8.61 8.18
N ASP A 17 -10.92 7.77 7.32
CA ASP A 17 -10.82 8.03 5.88
C ASP A 17 -12.23 8.02 5.25
N VAL A 18 -13.03 7.01 5.59
CA VAL A 18 -14.42 6.87 5.12
C VAL A 18 -15.28 8.03 5.65
N ASP A 19 -15.12 8.42 6.92
CA ASP A 19 -15.79 9.60 7.49
C ASP A 19 -15.43 10.89 6.72
N GLN A 20 -14.15 11.11 6.40
CA GLN A 20 -13.69 12.27 5.62
C GLN A 20 -14.30 12.31 4.22
N VAL A 21 -14.40 11.16 3.54
CA VAL A 21 -15.09 11.03 2.24
C VAL A 21 -16.55 11.48 2.33
N PHE A 22 -17.31 10.94 3.29
CA PHE A 22 -18.73 11.30 3.43
C PHE A 22 -18.94 12.71 4.00
N ALA A 23 -18.01 13.25 4.79
CA ALA A 23 -18.01 14.65 5.19
C ALA A 23 -17.80 15.58 3.98
N HIS A 24 -16.90 15.22 3.06
CA HIS A 24 -16.69 15.97 1.83
C HIS A 24 -17.97 15.99 0.97
N PHE A 25 -18.60 14.84 0.72
CA PHE A 25 -19.87 14.79 -0.04
C PHE A 25 -20.98 15.64 0.60
N ARG A 26 -21.14 15.57 1.94
CA ARG A 26 -22.10 16.40 2.67
C ARG A 26 -21.84 17.91 2.49
N ARG A 27 -20.58 18.35 2.58
CA ARG A 27 -20.18 19.75 2.40
C ARG A 27 -20.50 20.29 1.01
N LEU A 28 -20.42 19.44 -0.03
CA LEU A 28 -20.81 19.81 -1.39
C LEU A 28 -22.32 19.63 -1.69
N GLY A 29 -23.12 19.18 -0.72
CA GLY A 29 -24.54 18.87 -0.94
C GLY A 29 -24.78 17.66 -1.86
N ILE A 30 -23.76 16.82 -2.07
CA ILE A 30 -23.80 15.69 -3.00
C ILE A 30 -24.43 14.47 -2.34
N THR A 31 -25.53 13.98 -2.93
CA THR A 31 -26.17 12.73 -2.53
C THR A 31 -25.53 11.55 -3.27
N VAL A 32 -24.82 10.71 -2.53
CA VAL A 32 -24.27 9.45 -3.05
C VAL A 32 -25.36 8.38 -3.06
N THR A 33 -25.75 7.92 -4.25
CA THR A 33 -26.84 6.96 -4.49
C THR A 33 -26.37 5.51 -4.42
N VAL A 34 -25.18 5.21 -4.93
CA VAL A 34 -24.57 3.86 -4.84
C VAL A 34 -23.36 3.94 -3.91
N ARG A 35 -23.30 3.06 -2.90
CA ARG A 35 -22.24 3.05 -1.89
C ARG A 35 -21.77 1.62 -1.70
N ARG A 36 -20.58 1.28 -2.21
CA ARG A 36 -20.05 -0.09 -2.18
C ARG A 36 -18.59 -0.09 -1.70
N ALA A 37 -18.20 -1.13 -0.99
CA ALA A 37 -16.84 -1.32 -0.48
C ALA A 37 -16.35 -2.73 -0.77
N TYR A 38 -15.17 -2.85 -1.38
CA TYR A 38 -14.55 -4.08 -1.86
C TYR A 38 -13.30 -4.37 -1.04
N GLY A 39 -13.02 -5.63 -0.72
CA GLY A 39 -11.74 -5.99 -0.09
C GLY A 39 -11.75 -7.31 0.66
N GLY A 40 -10.66 -7.59 1.37
CA GLY A 40 -10.53 -8.76 2.22
C GLY A 40 -11.45 -8.72 3.45
N THR A 41 -11.88 -9.89 3.92
CA THR A 41 -12.73 -10.05 5.11
C THR A 41 -12.19 -9.30 6.33
N GLU A 42 -10.87 -9.35 6.56
CA GLU A 42 -10.21 -8.64 7.67
C GLU A 42 -10.42 -7.12 7.57
N LYS A 43 -10.14 -6.53 6.39
CA LYS A 43 -10.23 -5.10 6.14
C LYS A 43 -11.65 -4.59 6.30
N LEU A 44 -12.60 -5.25 5.61
CA LEU A 44 -14.02 -4.91 5.69
C LEU A 44 -14.59 -5.09 7.11
N THR A 45 -14.09 -6.05 7.88
CA THR A 45 -14.47 -6.21 9.30
C THR A 45 -13.93 -5.06 10.15
N GLY A 46 -12.70 -4.62 9.91
CA GLY A 46 -12.07 -3.50 10.62
C GLY A 46 -12.81 -2.17 10.48
N ILE A 47 -13.44 -1.90 9.32
CA ILE A 47 -14.23 -0.69 9.07
C ILE A 47 -15.76 -0.91 9.10
N LYS A 48 -16.24 -2.11 9.49
CA LYS A 48 -17.65 -2.51 9.40
C LYS A 48 -18.62 -1.49 9.99
N GLU A 49 -18.25 -0.87 11.11
CA GLU A 49 -19.12 0.06 11.82
C GLU A 49 -19.28 1.41 11.08
N VAL A 50 -18.21 1.98 10.50
CA VAL A 50 -18.34 3.20 9.68
C VAL A 50 -19.07 2.92 8.36
N LEU A 51 -18.85 1.74 7.75
CA LEU A 51 -19.59 1.31 6.57
C LEU A 51 -21.10 1.24 6.88
N ARG A 52 -21.48 0.67 8.04
CA ARG A 52 -22.86 0.65 8.53
C ARG A 52 -23.43 2.05 8.74
N GLN A 53 -22.68 2.96 9.35
CA GLN A 53 -23.10 4.34 9.64
C GLN A 53 -23.38 5.17 8.38
N HIS A 54 -22.66 4.93 7.28
CA HIS A 54 -22.90 5.60 5.99
C HIS A 54 -23.70 4.75 4.98
N ALA A 55 -24.28 3.62 5.41
CA ALA A 55 -25.03 2.70 4.57
C ALA A 55 -24.25 2.21 3.33
N VAL A 56 -22.96 1.91 3.50
CA VAL A 56 -22.09 1.33 2.48
C VAL A 56 -22.22 -0.19 2.50
N ARG A 57 -22.50 -0.80 1.34
CA ARG A 57 -22.60 -2.26 1.20
C ARG A 57 -21.22 -2.88 0.97
N SER A 58 -20.84 -3.85 1.79
CA SER A 58 -19.58 -4.59 1.65
C SER A 58 -19.68 -5.73 0.63
N PHE A 59 -18.60 -5.95 -0.12
CA PHE A 59 -18.38 -7.03 -1.08
C PHE A 59 -17.03 -7.69 -0.78
N ILE A 60 -17.07 -8.91 -0.24
CA ILE A 60 -15.86 -9.64 0.17
C ILE A 60 -15.21 -10.28 -1.06
N ASN A 61 -13.90 -10.08 -1.21
CA ASN A 61 -13.13 -10.67 -2.30
C ASN A 61 -13.07 -12.22 -2.21
N GLN A 62 -12.96 -12.89 -3.36
CA GLN A 62 -12.95 -14.36 -3.44
C GLN A 62 -11.52 -14.94 -3.46
N GLY A 63 -10.51 -14.07 -3.41
CA GLY A 63 -9.09 -14.42 -3.38
C GLY A 63 -8.21 -13.19 -3.25
N ARG A 64 -6.91 -13.40 -2.98
CA ARG A 64 -5.92 -12.32 -2.96
C ARG A 64 -5.84 -11.68 -4.35
N GLY A 65 -5.94 -10.35 -4.42
CA GLY A 65 -5.85 -9.61 -5.69
C GLY A 65 -7.08 -9.69 -6.59
N THR A 66 -8.24 -10.10 -6.06
CA THR A 66 -9.51 -10.04 -6.83
C THR A 66 -10.38 -8.82 -6.50
N THR A 67 -9.89 -7.92 -5.62
CA THR A 67 -10.60 -6.72 -5.16
C THR A 67 -10.81 -5.73 -6.30
N ASP A 68 -9.75 -5.44 -7.04
CA ASP A 68 -9.73 -4.41 -8.09
C ASP A 68 -10.59 -4.85 -9.27
N ALA A 69 -10.46 -6.11 -9.68
CA ALA A 69 -11.32 -6.72 -10.70
C ALA A 69 -12.81 -6.67 -10.31
N ALA A 70 -13.17 -6.98 -9.06
CA ALA A 70 -14.55 -6.91 -8.60
C ALA A 70 -15.09 -5.46 -8.58
N LEU A 71 -14.27 -4.49 -8.19
CA LEU A 71 -14.61 -3.06 -8.22
C LEU A 71 -14.78 -2.56 -9.66
N ILE A 72 -13.85 -2.91 -10.56
CA ILE A 72 -13.89 -2.52 -11.98
C ILE A 72 -15.11 -3.11 -12.69
N ILE A 73 -15.42 -4.40 -12.49
CA ILE A 73 -16.61 -5.02 -13.07
C ILE A 73 -17.87 -4.29 -12.59
N ASP A 74 -18.00 -4.06 -11.28
CA ASP A 74 -19.17 -3.38 -10.72
C ASP A 74 -19.29 -1.91 -11.17
N ALA A 75 -18.17 -1.20 -11.33
CA ALA A 75 -18.15 0.15 -11.88
C ALA A 75 -18.66 0.19 -13.33
N MET A 76 -18.28 -0.81 -14.15
CA MET A 76 -18.75 -0.94 -15.52
C MET A 76 -20.20 -1.44 -15.60
N ASP A 77 -20.65 -2.30 -14.69
CA ASP A 77 -22.07 -2.72 -14.62
C ASP A 77 -22.97 -1.53 -14.25
N LEU A 78 -22.52 -0.65 -13.35
CA LEU A 78 -23.21 0.61 -13.02
C LEU A 78 -23.29 1.59 -14.22
N LEU A 79 -22.38 1.48 -15.19
CA LEU A 79 -22.41 2.27 -16.42
C LEU A 79 -23.48 1.78 -17.40
N HIS A 80 -23.83 0.49 -17.38
CA HIS A 80 -24.78 -0.11 -18.33
C HIS A 80 -26.23 -0.21 -17.81
N HIS A 81 -26.53 0.36 -16.64
CA HIS A 81 -27.89 0.46 -16.11
C HIS A 81 -28.62 1.74 -16.58
N ASP A 82 -29.95 1.68 -16.68
CA ASP A 82 -30.84 2.75 -17.21
C ASP A 82 -30.68 4.14 -16.57
N ALA A 83 -30.01 4.23 -15.41
CA ALA A 83 -29.79 5.47 -14.67
C ALA A 83 -28.29 5.70 -14.37
N LEU A 84 -27.50 5.84 -15.45
CA LEU A 84 -26.08 6.23 -15.46
C LEU A 84 -25.70 7.18 -14.29
N PRO A 85 -24.63 6.88 -13.52
CA PRO A 85 -24.06 7.84 -12.59
C PRO A 85 -23.40 8.99 -13.38
N GLY A 86 -23.77 10.23 -13.07
CA GLY A 86 -23.10 11.41 -13.66
C GLY A 86 -21.72 11.65 -13.06
N MET A 87 -21.43 11.05 -11.91
CA MET A 87 -20.10 11.02 -11.30
C MET A 87 -19.85 9.68 -10.61
N VAL A 88 -18.64 9.15 -10.79
CA VAL A 88 -18.12 8.01 -10.03
C VAL A 88 -16.98 8.50 -9.14
N ALA A 89 -17.04 8.16 -7.87
CA ALA A 89 -15.99 8.42 -6.91
C ALA A 89 -15.31 7.12 -6.52
N ILE A 90 -14.00 7.02 -6.76
CA ILE A 90 -13.17 5.86 -6.41
C ILE A 90 -12.40 6.23 -5.14
N GLY A 91 -12.54 5.41 -4.10
CA GLY A 91 -11.69 5.46 -2.93
C GLY A 91 -10.56 4.45 -3.05
N SER A 92 -9.42 4.86 -3.62
CA SER A 92 -8.17 4.10 -3.57
C SER A 92 -6.97 5.05 -3.74
N SER A 93 -5.80 4.60 -3.29
CA SER A 93 -4.52 5.26 -3.60
C SER A 93 -3.76 4.58 -4.74
N ASP A 94 -4.33 3.51 -5.28
CA ASP A 94 -3.70 2.71 -6.34
C ASP A 94 -3.83 3.37 -7.72
N ALA A 95 -2.75 3.30 -8.49
CA ALA A 95 -2.70 3.81 -9.86
C ALA A 95 -3.33 2.83 -10.86
N ASP A 96 -3.50 1.55 -10.52
CA ASP A 96 -4.03 0.51 -11.41
C ASP A 96 -5.51 0.74 -11.81
N PHE A 97 -6.23 1.61 -11.10
CA PHE A 97 -7.57 2.07 -11.51
C PHE A 97 -7.56 3.13 -12.63
N ALA A 98 -6.39 3.59 -13.09
CA ALA A 98 -6.30 4.61 -14.13
C ALA A 98 -7.02 4.27 -15.45
N PRO A 99 -6.97 3.03 -16.00
CA PRO A 99 -7.72 2.66 -17.20
C PRO A 99 -9.24 2.73 -17.01
N LEU A 100 -9.75 2.38 -15.82
CA LEU A 100 -11.16 2.54 -15.48
C LEU A 100 -11.56 4.02 -15.48
N ALA A 101 -10.75 4.88 -14.85
CA ALA A 101 -11.02 6.31 -14.81
C ALA A 101 -11.00 6.97 -16.19
N VAL A 102 -10.09 6.58 -17.09
CA VAL A 102 -10.12 7.00 -18.50
C VAL A 102 -11.41 6.55 -19.17
N ARG A 103 -11.78 5.26 -19.05
CA ARG A 103 -12.98 4.70 -19.68
C ARG A 103 -14.27 5.38 -19.25
N LEU A 104 -14.43 5.65 -17.95
CA LEU A 104 -15.59 6.39 -17.42
C LEU A 104 -15.68 7.80 -18.02
N ARG A 105 -14.55 8.48 -18.22
CA ARG A 105 -14.48 9.84 -18.80
C ARG A 105 -14.79 9.85 -20.31
N GLU A 106 -14.42 8.79 -21.05
CA GLU A 106 -14.84 8.61 -22.46
C GLU A 106 -16.37 8.57 -22.59
N ASP A 107 -17.05 7.93 -21.62
CA ASP A 107 -18.51 7.84 -21.56
C ASP A 107 -19.16 9.08 -20.89
N GLY A 108 -18.40 10.17 -20.69
CA GLY A 108 -18.88 11.46 -20.20
C GLY A 108 -19.13 11.53 -18.68
N ILE A 109 -18.68 10.52 -17.93
CA ILE A 109 -18.84 10.46 -16.46
C ILE A 109 -17.68 11.19 -15.79
N ARG A 110 -17.98 12.09 -14.85
CA ARG A 110 -16.96 12.75 -14.02
C ARG A 110 -16.36 11.74 -13.05
N VAL A 111 -15.03 11.68 -12.92
CA VAL A 111 -14.36 10.74 -12.01
C VAL A 111 -13.58 11.48 -10.92
N LEU A 112 -13.98 11.23 -9.68
CA LEU A 112 -13.37 11.75 -8.47
C LEU A 112 -12.53 10.65 -7.81
N CYS A 113 -11.30 10.97 -7.38
CA CYS A 113 -10.49 10.05 -6.57
C CYS A 113 -10.35 10.54 -5.14
N PHE A 114 -10.49 9.64 -4.16
CA PHE A 114 -10.09 9.85 -2.78
C PHE A 114 -8.89 8.95 -2.48
N ALA A 115 -7.76 9.55 -2.11
CA ALA A 115 -6.49 8.86 -1.92
C ALA A 115 -5.79 9.27 -0.62
N LEU A 116 -4.89 8.43 -0.11
CA LEU A 116 -4.03 8.77 1.02
C LEU A 116 -2.78 9.51 0.54
N ARG A 117 -2.49 10.66 1.14
CA ARG A 117 -1.34 11.50 0.75
C ARG A 117 -0.01 10.78 0.89
N ASP A 118 0.11 9.84 1.82
CA ASP A 118 1.33 9.06 2.08
C ASP A 118 1.51 7.82 1.19
N LYS A 119 0.47 7.43 0.44
CA LYS A 119 0.50 6.24 -0.44
C LYS A 119 0.31 6.53 -1.93
N ALA A 120 -0.24 7.69 -2.27
CA ALA A 120 -0.48 8.08 -3.65
C ALA A 120 0.77 8.63 -4.34
N ASP A 121 1.03 8.20 -5.57
CA ASP A 121 1.87 8.96 -6.50
C ASP A 121 1.04 10.15 -7.03
N GLY A 122 1.19 11.29 -6.35
CA GLY A 122 0.23 12.38 -6.44
C GLY A 122 0.17 13.07 -7.81
N ASP A 123 1.27 13.05 -8.56
CA ASP A 123 1.33 13.61 -9.92
C ASP A 123 0.68 12.65 -10.93
N ALA A 124 0.81 11.32 -10.73
CA ALA A 124 0.22 10.33 -11.62
C ALA A 124 -1.31 10.30 -11.54
N LEU A 125 -1.90 10.33 -10.34
CA LEU A 125 -3.36 10.33 -10.18
C LEU A 125 -3.99 11.62 -10.76
N ALA A 126 -3.36 12.78 -10.51
CA ALA A 126 -3.89 14.08 -10.94
C ALA A 126 -3.97 14.26 -12.47
N LEU A 127 -3.29 13.42 -13.26
CA LEU A 127 -3.37 13.41 -14.73
C LEU A 127 -4.57 12.61 -15.27
N VAL A 128 -5.15 11.73 -14.47
CA VAL A 128 -6.13 10.73 -14.93
C VAL A 128 -7.56 11.06 -14.47
N TYR A 129 -7.71 11.46 -13.21
CA TYR A 129 -8.98 11.81 -12.59
C TYR A 129 -9.33 13.29 -12.82
N ASP A 130 -10.63 13.63 -12.83
CA ASP A 130 -11.06 15.03 -12.99
C ASP A 130 -10.86 15.85 -11.70
N GLU A 131 -10.79 15.17 -10.54
CA GLU A 131 -10.45 15.74 -9.25
C GLU A 131 -9.83 14.65 -8.35
N VAL A 132 -8.79 14.99 -7.58
CA VAL A 132 -8.16 14.08 -6.59
C VAL A 132 -8.15 14.75 -5.22
N LEU A 133 -8.73 14.08 -4.24
CA LEU A 133 -8.84 14.54 -2.85
C LEU A 133 -7.96 13.67 -1.96
N TYR A 134 -6.93 14.30 -1.40
CA TYR A 134 -6.03 13.67 -0.46
C TYR A 134 -6.58 13.74 0.96
N LEU A 135 -6.92 12.59 1.52
CA LEU A 135 -7.36 12.44 2.91
C LEU A 135 -6.17 12.66 3.85
N ASP A 136 -6.40 13.30 5.00
CA ASP A 136 -5.36 13.49 6.01
C ASP A 136 -5.34 12.30 6.98
N THR A 137 -4.25 11.54 6.95
CA THR A 137 -3.97 10.41 7.84
C THR A 137 -3.62 10.85 9.28
N GLY A 138 -3.59 12.16 9.59
CA GLY A 138 -3.15 12.65 10.89
C GLY A 138 -3.59 14.07 11.29
N GLY A 139 -4.89 14.28 11.48
CA GLY A 139 -5.40 15.22 12.50
C GLY A 139 -5.05 16.70 12.35
N ARG A 140 -4.83 17.23 11.12
CA ARG A 140 -4.78 18.67 10.89
C ARG A 140 -6.03 19.17 10.16
N SER A 141 -6.83 19.89 10.93
CA SER A 141 -7.96 20.67 10.43
C SER A 141 -7.55 21.57 9.25
N GLU A 142 -8.24 21.34 8.12
CA GLU A 142 -8.39 22.16 6.92
C GLU A 142 -7.26 23.11 6.50
N ARG A 143 -6.78 22.90 5.27
CA ARG A 143 -6.64 24.03 4.35
C ARG A 143 -7.17 23.67 2.96
N SER A 144 -8.31 24.24 2.64
CA SER A 144 -8.91 24.22 1.30
C SER A 144 -8.14 25.17 0.39
N ASP A 145 -7.07 24.69 -0.25
CA ASP A 145 -6.47 25.43 -1.37
C ASP A 145 -7.32 25.21 -2.63
N ARG A 146 -8.28 26.12 -2.80
CA ARG A 146 -9.19 26.20 -3.95
C ARG A 146 -8.39 26.49 -5.22
N ALA A 147 -8.28 25.49 -6.10
CA ALA A 147 -7.85 25.70 -7.46
C ALA A 147 -9.01 26.33 -8.26
N GLU A 148 -8.90 27.62 -8.58
CA GLU A 148 -9.62 28.26 -9.69
C GLU A 148 -8.63 29.02 -10.59
N PRO A 149 -8.94 29.20 -11.89
CA PRO A 149 -7.89 29.11 -12.89
C PRO A 149 -7.44 30.44 -13.53
N ALA A 150 -6.29 30.33 -14.19
CA ALA A 150 -5.81 31.15 -15.31
C ALA A 150 -5.44 32.63 -15.06
N THR A 151 -4.16 32.95 -15.32
CA THR A 151 -3.79 33.76 -16.49
C THR A 151 -2.30 33.63 -16.82
N LYS A 152 -1.97 33.45 -18.10
CA LYS A 152 -0.66 33.73 -18.70
C LYS A 152 -0.85 34.93 -19.65
N PRO A 153 0.15 35.80 -19.84
CA PRO A 153 1.01 35.59 -21.01
C PRO A 153 2.49 35.99 -20.88
N ALA A 154 3.31 35.26 -21.66
CA ALA A 154 4.46 35.75 -22.44
C ALA A 154 5.77 36.28 -21.79
N ARG A 155 6.78 35.39 -21.83
CA ARG A 155 8.01 35.56 -22.67
C ARG A 155 9.13 36.51 -22.19
N LYS A 156 10.29 35.90 -21.86
CA LYS A 156 11.58 36.09 -22.58
C LYS A 156 12.65 35.09 -22.12
N ALA A 157 13.33 34.47 -23.08
CA ALA A 157 14.70 33.92 -22.94
C ALA A 157 15.67 34.90 -23.63
N PRO A 158 17.00 34.86 -23.39
CA PRO A 158 17.85 33.83 -24.03
C PRO A 158 19.13 33.37 -23.26
N ALA A 159 19.69 32.22 -23.68
CA ALA A 159 21.13 31.85 -23.88
C ALA A 159 22.24 32.24 -22.83
N ALA A 160 23.35 31.50 -22.60
CA ALA A 160 23.95 30.32 -23.24
C ALA A 160 25.00 29.59 -22.33
N ARG A 161 25.31 28.31 -22.64
CA ARG A 161 26.61 27.55 -22.51
C ARG A 161 27.55 27.84 -21.29
N LYS A 162 28.01 26.83 -20.52
CA LYS A 162 28.98 25.76 -20.90
C LYS A 162 29.08 24.61 -19.84
N THR A 163 29.78 23.53 -20.25
CA THR A 163 30.37 22.36 -19.53
C THR A 163 30.98 22.64 -18.14
N VAL A 164 31.13 21.68 -17.20
CA VAL A 164 32.10 20.53 -17.18
C VAL A 164 31.72 19.43 -16.14
N GLU A 165 32.26 18.21 -16.37
CA GLU A 165 32.37 16.96 -15.56
C GLU A 165 32.06 16.86 -14.03
N LYS A 166 31.44 15.71 -13.68
CA LYS A 166 31.87 14.67 -12.70
C LYS A 166 32.16 15.03 -11.22
N ALA A 167 31.27 14.60 -10.32
CA ALA A 167 31.61 13.85 -9.10
C ALA A 167 30.35 13.32 -8.37
N ALA A 168 30.45 12.14 -7.74
CA ALA A 168 29.60 11.77 -6.59
C ALA A 168 30.17 12.45 -5.33
N PRO A 169 29.42 12.72 -4.23
CA PRO A 169 28.92 11.63 -3.37
C PRO A 169 27.65 11.91 -2.51
N ALA A 170 27.25 10.86 -1.77
CA ALA A 170 26.75 10.87 -0.38
C ALA A 170 25.53 11.74 0.09
N ARG A 171 24.46 11.00 0.41
CA ARG A 171 23.85 10.86 1.77
C ARG A 171 22.94 11.97 2.37
N ALA A 172 21.76 11.49 2.81
CA ALA A 172 20.81 11.92 3.87
C ALA A 172 21.25 12.97 4.93
N PRO A 173 20.31 13.68 5.62
CA PRO A 173 19.45 13.12 6.68
C PRO A 173 17.95 13.49 6.46
N ALA A 174 16.95 13.37 7.36
CA ALA A 174 16.76 12.98 8.78
C ALA A 174 15.26 12.55 8.97
N ALA A 175 14.62 12.39 10.14
CA ALA A 175 14.87 11.77 11.47
C ALA A 175 13.66 12.11 12.39
N LYS A 176 13.45 11.34 13.49
CA LYS A 176 12.41 11.44 14.58
C LYS A 176 11.12 10.61 14.39
N ALA A 177 10.53 9.95 15.41
CA ALA A 177 11.01 9.57 16.75
C ALA A 177 10.19 8.40 17.36
N THR A 178 10.76 7.79 18.40
CA THR A 178 10.28 6.79 19.41
C THR A 178 8.84 6.96 19.96
N PRO A 179 8.22 5.95 20.66
CA PRO A 179 8.87 4.99 21.58
C PRO A 179 8.40 3.52 21.61
N ALA A 180 9.18 2.71 22.35
CA ALA A 180 8.91 1.31 22.70
C ALA A 180 7.92 1.14 23.87
N PRO A 181 7.49 -0.10 24.14
CA PRO A 181 7.72 -0.63 25.49
C PRO A 181 8.33 -2.04 25.51
N ALA A 182 9.03 -2.33 26.60
CA ALA A 182 9.53 -3.64 27.01
C ALA A 182 9.39 -3.75 28.55
N PRO A 183 9.67 -4.90 29.20
CA PRO A 183 9.63 -6.29 28.74
C PRO A 183 8.72 -7.16 29.64
N LYS A 184 8.45 -8.42 29.23
CA LYS A 184 8.18 -9.51 30.20
C LYS A 184 8.94 -10.77 29.78
N ALA A 185 9.98 -11.10 30.54
CA ALA A 185 10.69 -12.36 30.43
C ALA A 185 9.91 -13.50 31.10
N ARG A 186 10.10 -14.74 30.64
CA ARG A 186 10.42 -15.89 31.52
C ARG A 186 10.83 -17.17 30.78
N SER A 187 11.64 -17.95 31.52
CA SER A 187 12.00 -19.37 31.39
C SER A 187 12.96 -19.81 30.28
N ASN A 188 14.10 -20.35 30.72
CA ASN A 188 15.10 -21.08 29.96
C ASN A 188 14.56 -22.40 29.38
N LYS A 189 15.03 -22.73 28.18
CA LYS A 189 15.67 -24.03 27.92
C LYS A 189 16.90 -23.79 27.04
N VAL A 190 18.07 -24.10 27.58
CA VAL A 190 19.33 -24.20 26.83
C VAL A 190 19.35 -25.56 26.11
N PHE A 191 20.10 -25.66 25.01
CA PHE A 191 20.19 -26.81 24.07
C PHE A 191 19.01 -26.94 23.10
N ALA A 192 19.17 -26.36 21.90
CA ALA A 192 18.42 -26.66 20.65
C ALA A 192 18.92 -25.86 19.41
N ASN A 193 19.80 -24.85 19.56
CA ASN A 193 20.09 -23.93 18.47
C ASN A 193 21.05 -24.50 17.39
N ASP A 194 22.04 -25.31 17.76
CA ASP A 194 23.07 -25.73 16.80
C ASP A 194 22.52 -26.77 15.80
N ASP A 195 21.64 -27.68 16.23
CA ASP A 195 20.95 -28.63 15.34
C ASP A 195 19.97 -27.91 14.38
N GLU A 196 19.25 -26.88 14.85
CA GLU A 196 18.38 -26.04 14.00
C GLU A 196 19.22 -25.26 12.97
N PHE A 197 20.42 -24.82 13.35
CA PHE A 197 21.38 -24.13 12.49
C PHE A 197 21.99 -25.04 11.41
N GLU A 198 22.47 -26.23 11.77
CA GLU A 198 23.00 -27.20 10.78
C GLU A 198 21.91 -27.65 9.80
N ALA A 199 20.68 -27.89 10.27
CA ALA A 199 19.55 -28.22 9.40
C ALA A 199 19.19 -27.09 8.42
N ILE A 200 19.36 -25.81 8.80
CA ILE A 200 19.17 -24.67 7.87
C ILE A 200 20.24 -24.67 6.76
N LEU A 201 21.50 -24.95 7.10
CA LEU A 201 22.60 -24.97 6.14
C LEU A 201 22.56 -26.20 5.23
N GLU A 202 22.09 -27.36 5.73
CA GLU A 202 21.85 -28.56 4.92
C GLU A 202 20.66 -28.37 3.96
N ALA A 203 19.57 -27.75 4.44
CA ALA A 203 18.39 -27.47 3.63
C ALA A 203 18.62 -26.42 2.54
N VAL A 204 19.54 -25.48 2.76
CA VAL A 204 19.83 -24.34 1.87
C VAL A 204 21.35 -24.20 1.68
N PRO A 205 22.00 -25.14 0.97
CA PRO A 205 23.45 -25.13 0.79
C PRO A 205 23.94 -23.91 -0.01
N GLU A 206 23.04 -23.26 -0.76
CA GLU A 206 23.31 -21.98 -1.43
C GLU A 206 23.75 -20.89 -0.43
N LEU A 207 23.27 -20.91 0.83
CA LEU A 207 23.69 -19.95 1.85
C LEU A 207 25.18 -20.08 2.18
N LEU A 208 25.79 -21.26 2.00
CA LEU A 208 27.22 -21.48 2.21
C LEU A 208 28.10 -20.70 1.21
N SER A 209 27.54 -20.24 0.08
CA SER A 209 28.23 -19.35 -0.86
C SER A 209 28.54 -17.96 -0.26
N GLY A 210 27.79 -17.54 0.76
CA GLY A 210 27.86 -16.19 1.31
C GLY A 210 27.18 -15.12 0.43
N GLU A 211 26.47 -15.49 -0.62
CA GLU A 211 25.68 -14.57 -1.47
C GLU A 211 24.34 -14.18 -0.81
N GLN A 212 23.70 -13.10 -1.31
CA GLN A 212 22.37 -12.68 -0.85
C GLN A 212 21.28 -13.41 -1.63
N ILE A 213 20.56 -14.30 -0.95
CA ILE A 213 19.50 -15.12 -1.56
C ILE A 213 18.13 -14.52 -1.23
N PRO A 214 17.18 -14.46 -2.19
CA PRO A 214 15.82 -14.03 -1.90
C PRO A 214 15.17 -14.88 -0.80
N LEU A 215 14.58 -14.21 0.19
CA LEU A 215 13.97 -14.88 1.34
C LEU A 215 12.82 -15.81 0.94
N ASN A 216 12.14 -15.54 -0.18
CA ASN A 216 11.09 -16.41 -0.72
C ASN A 216 11.63 -17.80 -1.10
N ASP A 217 12.79 -17.86 -1.74
CA ASP A 217 13.41 -19.10 -2.20
C ASP A 217 13.94 -19.91 -1.01
N VAL A 218 14.60 -19.25 -0.06
CA VAL A 218 15.00 -19.86 1.23
C VAL A 218 13.78 -20.37 2.01
N THR A 219 12.67 -19.62 2.04
CA THR A 219 11.42 -20.05 2.71
C THR A 219 10.82 -21.29 2.05
N LYS A 220 10.98 -21.44 0.73
CA LYS A 220 10.53 -22.62 -0.03
C LYS A 220 11.43 -23.82 0.29
N GLN A 221 12.75 -23.68 0.14
CA GLN A 221 13.73 -24.75 0.40
C GLN A 221 13.64 -25.26 1.86
N LEU A 222 13.57 -24.38 2.86
CA LEU A 222 13.38 -24.75 4.27
C LEU A 222 12.07 -25.53 4.53
N ARG A 223 11.01 -25.25 3.76
CA ARG A 223 9.73 -25.96 3.87
C ARG A 223 9.76 -27.32 3.18
N ASP A 224 10.42 -27.39 2.03
CA ASP A 224 10.59 -28.63 1.25
C ASP A 224 11.48 -29.63 2.02
N ALA A 225 12.54 -29.13 2.70
CA ALA A 225 13.37 -29.88 3.65
C ALA A 225 12.69 -30.17 5.01
N LYS A 226 11.45 -29.70 5.23
CA LYS A 226 10.66 -29.85 6.48
C LYS A 226 11.25 -29.18 7.73
N VAL A 227 12.33 -28.42 7.62
CA VAL A 227 12.92 -27.61 8.70
C VAL A 227 11.96 -26.51 9.16
N LEU A 228 11.22 -25.91 8.21
CA LEU A 228 10.22 -24.88 8.48
C LEU A 228 8.79 -25.44 8.31
N GLY A 229 7.99 -25.33 9.38
CA GLY A 229 6.57 -25.71 9.35
C GLY A 229 5.76 -24.92 8.31
N ARG A 230 4.69 -25.53 7.75
CA ARG A 230 3.91 -25.00 6.61
C ARG A 230 3.41 -23.56 6.77
N SER A 231 3.15 -23.10 8.00
CA SER A 231 2.70 -21.74 8.34
C SER A 231 3.71 -20.92 9.17
N ALA A 232 4.90 -21.48 9.45
CA ALA A 232 5.92 -20.81 10.23
C ALA A 232 6.65 -19.73 9.41
N LYS A 233 7.10 -18.66 10.09
CA LYS A 233 7.79 -17.53 9.46
C LYS A 233 9.31 -17.80 9.42
N SER A 234 9.87 -17.86 8.22
CA SER A 234 11.32 -17.93 7.99
C SER A 234 12.08 -16.79 8.68
N THR A 235 11.52 -15.58 8.70
CA THR A 235 12.10 -14.43 9.43
C THR A 235 12.23 -14.66 10.94
N THR A 236 11.33 -15.44 11.54
CA THR A 236 11.38 -15.77 12.97
C THR A 236 12.40 -16.86 13.27
N LEU A 237 12.55 -17.83 12.35
CA LEU A 237 13.53 -18.91 12.46
C LEU A 237 14.95 -18.37 12.21
N LEU A 238 15.20 -17.69 11.09
CA LEU A 238 16.47 -17.05 10.77
C LEU A 238 16.82 -15.93 11.78
N GLY A 239 15.82 -15.24 12.32
CA GLY A 239 16.00 -14.21 13.36
C GLY A 239 16.45 -14.75 14.73
N ARG A 240 16.36 -16.06 14.99
CA ARG A 240 17.02 -16.69 16.16
C ARG A 240 18.53 -16.78 16.00
N HIS A 241 18.99 -16.79 14.75
CA HIS A 241 20.38 -16.91 14.33
C HIS A 241 20.88 -15.59 13.72
N ALA A 242 20.48 -14.45 14.30
CA ALA A 242 20.85 -13.12 13.80
C ALA A 242 22.37 -12.85 13.83
N ASP A 243 23.13 -13.61 14.63
CA ASP A 243 24.60 -13.59 14.66
C ASP A 243 25.25 -14.31 13.47
N ASP A 244 24.49 -15.16 12.76
CA ASP A 244 24.97 -16.02 11.66
C ASP A 244 24.27 -15.75 10.32
N PHE A 245 23.05 -15.21 10.32
CA PHE A 245 22.31 -14.82 9.12
C PHE A 245 21.91 -13.34 9.17
N ARG A 246 22.35 -12.58 8.16
CA ARG A 246 21.92 -11.19 7.94
C ARG A 246 20.70 -11.17 7.04
N LEU A 247 19.61 -10.61 7.56
CA LEU A 247 18.39 -10.32 6.81
C LEU A 247 18.42 -8.88 6.28
N THR A 248 18.21 -8.69 4.97
CA THR A 248 18.32 -7.38 4.30
C THR A 248 17.07 -7.08 3.46
N PRO A 249 16.50 -5.87 3.50
CA PRO A 249 16.70 -4.80 4.49
C PRO A 249 16.01 -5.12 5.83
N GLU A 250 16.61 -4.70 6.95
CA GLU A 250 16.18 -5.06 8.33
C GLU A 250 14.69 -4.82 8.63
N ARG A 251 14.08 -3.79 8.03
CA ARG A 251 12.67 -3.40 8.30
C ARG A 251 11.64 -4.20 7.49
N ASN A 252 12.04 -4.77 6.35
CA ASN A 252 11.20 -5.65 5.52
C ASN A 252 12.13 -6.63 4.77
N PRO A 253 12.55 -7.72 5.43
CA PRO A 253 13.64 -8.55 4.94
C PRO A 253 13.22 -9.29 3.67
N ALA A 254 13.86 -8.94 2.56
CA ALA A 254 13.62 -9.52 1.24
C ALA A 254 14.72 -10.52 0.84
N TYR A 255 15.89 -10.42 1.46
CA TYR A 255 17.07 -11.25 1.22
C TYR A 255 17.66 -11.75 2.54
N VAL A 256 18.32 -12.89 2.47
CA VAL A 256 19.10 -13.49 3.56
C VAL A 256 20.52 -13.80 3.06
N GLN A 257 21.51 -13.56 3.92
CA GLN A 257 22.91 -13.83 3.66
C GLN A 257 23.52 -14.52 4.87
N TRP A 258 24.22 -15.63 4.67
CA TRP A 258 25.02 -16.23 5.74
C TRP A 258 26.28 -15.41 5.96
N ILE A 259 26.47 -14.94 7.19
CA ILE A 259 27.65 -14.20 7.62
C ILE A 259 28.56 -15.15 8.42
N ARG A 260 29.28 -16.00 7.69
CA ARG A 260 30.26 -16.95 8.26
C ARG A 260 31.11 -16.27 9.33
N ARG A 261 30.94 -16.68 10.61
CA ARG A 261 31.76 -16.15 11.69
C ARG A 261 33.24 -16.40 11.38
N SER A 262 34.02 -15.33 11.32
CA SER A 262 35.45 -15.44 11.56
C SER A 262 35.62 -15.76 13.05
N THR A 263 35.84 -17.03 13.38
CA THR A 263 36.36 -17.42 14.69
C THR A 263 37.57 -16.56 15.04
N ARG A 264 37.54 -15.98 16.24
CA ARG A 264 38.73 -15.57 16.99
C ARG A 264 39.08 -16.69 17.96
#